data_AF-X1QI89-F1
#
_entry.id   AF-X1QI89-F1
#
_cell.length_a   1.000
_cell.length_b   1.000
_cell.length_c   1.000
_cell.angle_alpha   90.00
_cell.angle_beta   90.00
_cell.angle_gamma   90.00
#
_symmetry.space_group_name_H-M   'P 1'
#
loop_
_entity.id
_entity.type
_entity.pdbx_description
1 polymer ?
#
loop_
_entity_poly.entity_id
_entity_poly.type
_entity_poly.pdbx_seq_one_letter_code
_entity_poly.pdbx_strand_id
1 'polypeptide(L)'
;MTDKLWHQLARNILKAGGPPVPINDTLIELLKTLINEEQLKFLIKFRKSLNRDQIKSKFDLDESSLNKMLNELMHIGMITVIPSRTTGVMVYRLVAFLPFYTVDRLKSLHPL
;
A
#
# COMPACT_ATOMS: atom_id res chain seq x y z
N MET A 1 4.68 -8.91 19.27
CA MET A 1 3.64 -9.17 18.25
C MET A 1 3.86 -8.38 16.97
N THR A 2 4.38 -7.14 17.04
CA THR A 2 4.62 -6.26 15.89
C THR A 2 5.52 -6.87 14.82
N ASP A 3 6.55 -7.62 15.21
CA ASP A 3 7.51 -8.20 14.25
C ASP A 3 6.88 -9.19 13.26
N LYS A 4 5.89 -9.99 13.69
CA LYS A 4 5.13 -10.87 12.80
C LYS A 4 4.32 -10.09 11.76
N LEU A 5 3.83 -8.90 12.12
CA LEU A 5 3.07 -8.03 11.21
C LEU A 5 3.98 -7.41 10.15
N TRP A 6 5.19 -7.00 10.52
CA TRP A 6 6.19 -6.51 9.56
C TRP A 6 6.52 -7.56 8.49
N HIS A 7 6.79 -8.79 8.92
CA HIS A 7 7.01 -9.91 8.01
C HIS A 7 5.78 -10.23 7.15
N GLN A 8 4.58 -10.05 7.71
CA GLN A 8 3.33 -10.23 6.96
C GLN A 8 3.17 -9.15 5.88
N LEU A 9 3.48 -7.90 6.19
CA LEU A 9 3.44 -6.81 5.22
C LEU A 9 4.44 -7.07 4.09
N ALA A 10 5.69 -7.43 4.41
CA ALA A 10 6.70 -7.79 3.42
C ALA A 10 6.18 -8.89 2.47
N ARG A 11 5.61 -9.98 3.01
CA ARG A 11 4.98 -11.04 2.19
C ARG A 11 3.85 -10.52 1.29
N ASN A 12 2.99 -9.64 1.81
CA ASN A 12 1.87 -9.10 1.04
C ASN A 12 2.35 -8.22 -0.12
N ILE A 13 3.38 -7.39 0.12
CA ILE A 13 3.99 -6.54 -0.90
C ILE A 13 4.62 -7.39 -2.00
N LEU A 14 5.38 -8.44 -1.66
CA LEU A 14 5.96 -9.35 -2.65
C LEU A 14 4.89 -10.10 -3.46
N LYS A 15 3.78 -10.48 -2.82
CA LYS A 15 2.62 -11.06 -3.51
C LYS A 15 1.88 -10.08 -4.42
N ALA A 16 1.99 -8.77 -4.17
CA ALA A 16 1.38 -7.75 -5.01
C ALA A 16 2.08 -7.62 -6.38
N GLY A 17 3.30 -8.18 -6.52
CA GLY A 17 4.09 -8.29 -7.74
C GLY A 17 5.58 -8.05 -7.47
N GLY A 18 6.41 -8.18 -8.51
CA GLY A 18 7.85 -7.93 -8.45
C GLY A 18 8.71 -9.20 -8.42
N PRO A 19 10.04 -9.05 -8.48
CA PRO A 19 10.97 -10.17 -8.43
C PRO A 19 10.92 -10.85 -7.05
N PRO A 20 11.13 -12.18 -6.98
CA PRO A 20 11.22 -12.87 -5.71
C PRO A 20 12.50 -12.41 -4.98
N VAL A 21 12.34 -11.54 -3.99
CA VAL A 21 13.41 -11.14 -3.08
C VAL A 21 13.24 -11.84 -1.73
N PRO A 22 14.33 -12.23 -1.06
CA PRO A 22 14.25 -12.82 0.26
C PRO A 22 13.73 -11.80 1.27
N ILE A 23 12.83 -12.24 2.16
CA ILE A 23 12.41 -11.42 3.31
C ILE A 23 13.49 -11.60 4.38
N ASN A 24 14.42 -10.65 4.42
CA ASN A 24 15.50 -10.58 5.41
C ASN A 24 15.34 -9.37 6.32
N ASP A 25 16.19 -9.28 7.34
CA ASP A 25 16.13 -8.21 8.34
C ASP A 25 16.28 -6.83 7.71
N THR A 26 17.13 -6.67 6.69
CA THR A 26 17.30 -5.41 5.97
C THR A 26 15.99 -4.90 5.34
N LEU A 27 15.22 -5.78 4.71
CA LEU A 27 13.91 -5.39 4.17
C LEU A 27 12.94 -4.98 5.28
N ILE A 28 12.96 -5.72 6.40
CA ILE A 28 12.10 -5.43 7.55
C ILE A 28 12.46 -4.09 8.19
N GLU A 29 13.75 -3.80 8.34
CA GLU A 29 14.26 -2.52 8.83
C GLU A 29 13.89 -1.39 7.89
N LEU A 30 14.06 -1.56 6.58
CA LEU A 30 13.63 -0.57 5.60
C LEU A 30 12.14 -0.23 5.75
N LEU A 31 11.27 -1.24 5.85
CA LEU A 31 9.83 -1.01 6.07
C LEU A 31 9.57 -0.24 7.37
N LYS A 32 10.30 -0.56 8.45
CA LYS A 32 10.21 0.16 9.74
C LYS A 32 10.67 1.63 9.64
N THR A 33 11.55 1.97 8.70
CA THR A 33 11.96 3.36 8.44
C THR A 33 10.96 4.13 7.59
N LEU A 34 10.22 3.45 6.72
CA LEU A 34 9.30 4.09 5.77
C LEU A 34 7.91 4.36 6.36
N ILE A 35 7.44 3.50 7.26
CA ILE A 35 6.10 3.59 7.83
C ILE A 35 6.10 3.36 9.34
N ASN A 36 5.07 3.85 10.03
CA ASN A 36 4.86 3.63 11.45
C ASN A 36 3.94 2.41 11.73
N GLU A 37 3.73 2.07 13.01
CA GLU A 37 2.91 0.92 13.40
C GLU A 37 1.42 1.04 13.03
N GLU A 38 0.86 2.26 13.01
CA GLU A 38 -0.53 2.51 12.64
C GLU A 38 -0.73 2.24 11.15
N GLN A 39 0.17 2.77 10.33
CA GLN A 39 0.27 2.53 8.90
C GLN A 39 0.49 1.04 8.59
N LEU A 40 1.32 0.33 9.38
CA LEU A 40 1.47 -1.12 9.26
C LEU A 40 0.14 -1.85 9.46
N LYS A 41 -0.57 -1.55 10.55
CA LYS A 41 -1.88 -2.15 10.86
C LYS A 41 -2.92 -1.85 9.78
N PHE A 42 -2.82 -0.69 9.15
CA PHE A 42 -3.62 -0.30 7.99
C PHE A 42 -3.28 -1.15 6.76
N LEU A 43 -2.00 -1.19 6.36
CA LEU A 43 -1.55 -1.86 5.15
C LEU A 43 -1.75 -3.39 5.16
N ILE A 44 -1.60 -4.06 6.30
CA ILE A 44 -1.79 -5.53 6.37
C ILE A 44 -3.22 -5.99 6.03
N LYS A 45 -4.21 -5.08 6.03
CA LYS A 45 -5.59 -5.38 5.62
C LYS A 45 -5.80 -5.34 4.11
N PHE A 46 -4.86 -4.76 3.35
CA PHE A 46 -4.85 -4.76 1.89
C PHE A 46 -4.36 -6.10 1.34
N ARG A 47 -5.19 -7.15 1.43
CA ARG A 47 -4.93 -8.43 0.73
C ARG A 47 -5.32 -8.40 -0.75
N LYS A 48 -6.18 -7.47 -1.12
CA LYS A 48 -6.71 -7.23 -2.47
C LYS A 48 -6.98 -5.73 -2.61
N SER A 49 -7.24 -5.28 -3.83
CA SER A 49 -7.68 -3.89 -4.06
C SER A 49 -8.98 -3.62 -3.29
N LEU A 50 -9.07 -2.45 -2.65
CA LEU A 50 -10.23 -2.01 -1.89
C LEU A 50 -10.69 -0.64 -2.38
N ASN A 51 -12.00 -0.43 -2.53
CA ASN A 51 -12.54 0.92 -2.75
C ASN A 51 -12.66 1.69 -1.42
N ARG A 52 -12.98 2.98 -1.49
CA ARG A 52 -13.08 3.86 -0.31
C ARG A 52 -14.09 3.35 0.72
N ASP A 53 -15.25 2.87 0.30
CA ASP A 53 -16.30 2.38 1.20
C ASP A 53 -15.90 1.09 1.93
N GLN A 54 -15.18 0.21 1.23
CA GLN A 54 -14.61 -1.00 1.81
C GLN A 54 -13.49 -0.68 2.81
N ILE A 55 -12.78 0.43 2.63
CA ILE A 55 -11.78 0.90 3.59
C ILE A 55 -12.49 1.48 4.81
N LYS A 56 -13.47 2.39 4.62
CA LYS A 56 -14.27 2.95 5.73
C LYS A 56 -14.95 1.87 6.58
N SER A 57 -15.46 0.80 5.98
CA SER A 57 -16.08 -0.30 6.76
C SER A 57 -15.07 -1.20 7.50
N LYS A 58 -13.78 -1.16 7.16
CA LYS A 58 -12.72 -1.94 7.81
C LYS A 58 -11.96 -1.18 8.88
N PHE A 59 -12.02 0.15 8.84
CA PHE A 59 -11.26 1.04 9.68
C PHE A 59 -12.18 2.07 10.31
N ASP A 60 -12.15 2.15 11.63
CA ASP A 60 -12.87 3.16 12.39
C ASP A 60 -12.09 4.49 12.36
N LEU A 61 -12.01 5.11 11.18
CA LEU A 61 -11.35 6.38 10.95
C LEU A 61 -12.37 7.37 10.38
N ASP A 62 -12.33 8.60 10.87
CA ASP A 62 -13.09 9.69 10.25
C ASP A 62 -12.54 10.04 8.85
N GLU A 63 -13.31 10.83 8.10
CA GLU A 63 -12.99 11.20 6.72
C GLU A 63 -11.61 11.88 6.58
N SER A 64 -11.27 12.77 7.52
CA SER A 64 -10.02 13.53 7.49
C SER A 64 -8.83 12.63 7.78
N SER A 65 -8.94 11.81 8.84
CA SER A 65 -7.89 10.85 9.20
C SER A 65 -7.66 9.81 8.11
N LEU A 66 -8.73 9.31 7.49
CA LEU A 66 -8.62 8.37 6.38
C LEU A 66 -7.93 9.01 5.17
N ASN A 67 -8.30 10.24 4.80
CA ASN A 67 -7.66 10.97 3.71
C ASN A 67 -6.18 11.18 3.97
N LYS A 68 -5.81 11.57 5.20
CA LYS A 68 -4.42 11.76 5.61
C LYS A 68 -3.63 10.45 5.50
N MET A 69 -4.14 9.36 6.07
CA MET A 69 -3.52 8.03 6.01
C MET A 69 -3.29 7.56 4.55
N LEU A 70 -4.30 7.71 3.69
CA LEU A 70 -4.19 7.32 2.29
C LEU A 70 -3.18 8.17 1.53
N ASN A 71 -3.19 9.50 1.73
CA ASN A 71 -2.27 10.42 1.06
C ASN A 71 -0.82 10.18 1.46
N GLU A 72 -0.54 9.98 2.75
CA GLU A 72 0.80 9.65 3.25
C GLU A 72 1.31 8.34 2.63
N LEU A 73 0.49 7.28 2.65
CA LEU A 73 0.87 5.98 2.10
C LEU A 73 1.07 6.00 0.57
N MET A 74 0.31 6.83 -0.15
CA MET A 74 0.53 7.08 -1.58
C MET A 74 1.83 7.85 -1.81
N HIS A 75 2.13 8.86 -0.99
CA HIS A 75 3.35 9.66 -1.10
C HIS A 75 4.61 8.82 -0.82
N ILE A 76 4.56 7.92 0.17
CA ILE A 76 5.63 6.97 0.48
C ILE A 76 5.78 5.91 -0.64
N GLY A 77 4.72 5.68 -1.43
CA GLY A 77 4.70 4.68 -2.50
C GLY A 77 4.30 3.28 -2.04
N MET A 78 3.65 3.15 -0.89
CA MET A 78 3.17 1.86 -0.35
C MET A 78 1.86 1.41 -0.99
N ILE A 79 1.01 2.37 -1.39
CA ILE A 79 -0.25 2.11 -2.09
C ILE A 79 -0.38 2.97 -3.35
N THR A 80 -1.22 2.52 -4.27
CA THR A 80 -1.63 3.27 -5.46
C THR A 80 -3.15 3.24 -5.58
N VAL A 81 -3.71 4.27 -6.19
CA VAL A 81 -5.13 4.34 -6.57
C VAL A 81 -5.25 4.25 -8.08
N ILE A 82 -6.08 3.32 -8.55
CA ILE A 82 -6.37 3.14 -9.98
C ILE A 82 -7.87 2.93 -10.18
N PRO A 83 -8.44 3.37 -11.30
CA PRO A 83 -9.81 3.01 -11.64
C PRO A 83 -9.89 1.52 -11.95
N SER A 84 -10.91 0.86 -11.41
CA SER A 84 -11.26 -0.51 -11.78
C SER A 84 -11.56 -0.58 -13.28
N ARG A 85 -10.93 -1.54 -13.99
CA ARG A 85 -11.11 -1.68 -15.45
C ARG A 85 -12.55 -2.03 -15.84
N THR A 86 -13.28 -2.71 -14.96
CA THR A 86 -14.65 -3.17 -15.24
C THR A 86 -15.72 -2.19 -14.79
N THR A 87 -15.49 -1.47 -13.69
CA THR A 87 -16.52 -0.63 -13.05
C THR A 87 -16.19 0.86 -13.02
N GLY A 88 -14.96 1.25 -13.36
CA GLY A 88 -14.48 2.64 -13.25
C GLY A 88 -14.24 3.13 -11.82
N VAL A 89 -14.70 2.40 -10.80
CA VAL A 89 -14.57 2.78 -9.39
C VAL A 89 -13.10 2.81 -8.96
N MET A 90 -12.71 3.88 -8.26
CA MET A 90 -11.36 4.03 -7.72
C MET A 90 -11.08 2.98 -6.64
N VAL A 91 -10.01 2.21 -6.84
CA VAL A 91 -9.57 1.18 -5.89
C VAL A 91 -8.11 1.41 -5.50
N TYR A 92 -7.86 1.26 -4.21
CA TYR A 92 -6.56 1.35 -3.58
C TYR A 92 -5.95 -0.05 -3.45
N ARG A 93 -4.67 -0.20 -3.78
CA ARG A 93 -3.94 -1.48 -3.66
C ARG A 93 -2.50 -1.27 -3.23
N LEU A 94 -1.92 -2.30 -2.61
CA LEU A 94 -0.47 -2.34 -2.35
C LEU A 94 0.30 -2.26 -3.66
N VAL A 95 1.38 -1.48 -3.63
CA VAL A 95 2.37 -1.41 -4.71
C VAL A 95 3.35 -2.57 -4.53
N ALA A 96 3.69 -3.20 -5.66
CA ALA A 96 4.74 -4.21 -5.71
C ALA A 96 6.11 -3.57 -5.37
N PHE A 97 6.92 -4.22 -4.54
CA PHE A 97 8.25 -3.72 -4.19
C PHE A 97 9.16 -3.73 -5.42
N LEU A 98 9.33 -2.57 -6.06
CA LEU A 98 10.15 -2.42 -7.25
C LEU A 98 10.67 -0.98 -7.38
N PRO A 99 11.99 -0.73 -7.25
CA PRO A 99 12.58 0.60 -7.45
C PRO A 99 12.49 1.12 -8.90
N PHE A 100 12.11 0.29 -9.88
CA PHE A 100 12.18 0.63 -11.31
C PHE A 100 10.84 0.69 -12.07
N TYR A 101 9.72 0.23 -11.50
CA TYR A 101 8.47 0.05 -12.27
C TYR A 101 7.37 1.08 -11.95
N THR A 102 7.61 1.99 -11.01
CA THR A 102 6.64 3.01 -10.58
C THR A 102 6.78 4.34 -11.33
N VAL A 103 7.92 4.60 -11.98
CA VAL A 103 8.17 5.89 -12.65
C VAL A 103 7.29 6.06 -13.90
N ASP A 104 7.07 5.01 -14.68
CA ASP A 104 6.29 5.12 -15.92
C ASP A 104 4.77 5.21 -15.70
N ARG A 105 4.25 4.65 -14.59
CA ARG A 105 2.80 4.60 -14.37
C ARG A 105 2.23 5.89 -13.76
N LEU A 106 3.02 6.63 -12.99
CA LEU A 106 2.60 7.91 -12.39
C LEU A 106 2.46 9.02 -13.45
N LYS A 107 3.32 9.03 -14.49
CA LYS A 107 3.21 10.00 -15.60
C LYS A 107 1.93 9.85 -16.42
N SER A 108 1.33 8.66 -16.45
CA SER A 108 0.09 8.40 -17.19
C SER A 108 -1.18 8.83 -16.46
N LEU A 109 -1.11 9.09 -15.15
CA LEU A 109 -2.27 9.41 -14.30
C LEU A 109 -2.42 10.90 -13.98
N HIS A 110 -1.40 11.71 -14.31
CA HIS A 110 -1.46 13.18 -14.29
C HIS A 110 -0.83 13.71 -15.58
N PRO A 111 -1.59 13.87 -16.67
CA PRO A 111 -1.13 14.69 -17.79
C PRO A 111 -1.01 16.13 -17.26
N LEU A 112 0.22 16.66 -17.30
CA LEU A 112 0.49 18.10 -17.25
C LEU A 112 -0.15 18.78 -18.47
#